data_AF-A0A502C3Z6-F1
#
_entry.id   AF-A0A502C3Z6-F1
#
_cell.length_a   1.000
_cell.length_b   1.000
_cell.length_c   1.000
_cell.angle_alpha   90.00
_cell.angle_beta   90.00
_cell.angle_gamma   90.00
#
_symmetry.space_group_name_H-M   'P 1'
#
loop_
_entity.id
_entity.type
_entity.pdbx_description
1 polymer ?
#
loop_
_entity_poly.entity_id
_entity_poly.type
_entity_poly.pdbx_seq_one_letter_code
_entity_poly.pdbx_strand_id
1 'polypeptide(L)'
;MSHLLLPILLLALIPPYIFWYLARTKSMLAAWAASCGFRILEAKRSYFPPWRMWLTTSKSQVVMHVKVYDDATHRIRSGWLRLGSYWWGVFDADAVEVQWDDE
;
A
#
# COMPACT_ATOMS: atom_id res chain seq x y z
N MET A 1 -1.38 38.68 14.19
CA MET A 1 -2.24 38.03 13.17
C MET A 1 -1.49 37.05 12.25
N SER A 2 -0.14 37.08 12.20
CA SER A 2 0.69 36.22 11.33
C SER A 2 0.86 34.77 11.82
N HIS A 3 0.77 34.51 13.13
CA HIS A 3 1.02 33.17 13.70
C HIS A 3 -0.08 32.14 13.41
N LEU A 4 -1.29 32.58 13.03
CA LEU A 4 -2.42 31.69 12.70
C LEU A 4 -2.44 31.25 11.23
N LEU A 5 -1.76 31.97 10.33
CA LEU A 5 -1.73 31.63 8.90
C LEU A 5 -0.94 30.35 8.63
N LEU A 6 0.16 30.14 9.36
CA LEU A 6 1.00 28.95 9.23
C LEU A 6 0.27 27.63 9.56
N PRO A 7 -0.42 27.48 10.71
CA PRO A 7 -1.16 26.26 10.99
C PRO A 7 -2.35 26.05 10.05
N ILE A 8 -3.01 27.12 9.57
CA ILE A 8 -4.09 27.03 8.58
C ILE A 8 -3.55 26.50 7.25
N LEU A 9 -2.40 27.01 6.80
CA LEU A 9 -1.75 26.54 5.57
C LEU A 9 -1.35 25.06 5.70
N LEU A 10 -0.78 24.65 6.83
CA LEU A 10 -0.44 23.25 7.08
C LEU A 10 -1.67 22.35 7.08
N LEU A 11 -2.78 22.78 7.69
CA LEU A 11 -4.04 22.03 7.66
C LEU A 11 -4.59 21.90 6.23
N ALA A 12 -4.48 22.96 5.43
CA ALA A 12 -4.94 22.98 4.05
C ALA A 12 -4.16 22.01 3.14
N LEU A 13 -2.93 21.63 3.52
CA LEU A 13 -2.11 20.64 2.79
C LEU A 13 -2.49 19.19 3.12
N ILE A 14 -3.25 18.94 4.18
CA ILE A 14 -3.61 17.58 4.59
C ILE A 14 -4.52 16.88 3.54
N PRO A 15 -5.63 17.47 3.07
CA PRO A 15 -6.47 16.83 2.06
C PRO A 15 -5.76 16.46 0.75
N PRO A 16 -4.98 17.35 0.09
CA PRO A 16 -4.29 16.99 -1.15
C PRO A 16 -3.21 15.93 -0.90
N TYR A 17 -2.53 15.96 0.25
CA TYR A 17 -1.59 14.91 0.61
C TYR A 17 -2.26 13.54 0.76
N ILE A 18 -3.40 13.47 1.45
CA ILE A 18 -4.17 12.22 1.60
C ILE A 18 -4.62 11.70 0.23
N PHE A 19 -5.13 12.59 -0.63
CA PHE A 19 -5.56 12.21 -1.97
C PHE A 19 -4.40 11.65 -2.81
N TRP A 20 -3.26 12.35 -2.81
CA TRP A 20 -2.05 11.90 -3.49
C TRP A 20 -1.58 10.54 -2.96
N TYR A 21 -1.55 10.38 -1.64
CA TYR A 21 -1.13 9.14 -0.98
C TYR A 21 -2.02 7.94 -1.37
N LEU A 22 -3.34 8.13 -1.40
CA LEU A 22 -4.29 7.08 -1.83
C LEU A 22 -4.14 6.74 -3.31
N ALA A 23 -3.97 7.75 -4.17
CA ALA A 23 -3.74 7.54 -5.60
C ALA A 23 -2.41 6.81 -5.84
N ARG A 24 -1.35 7.19 -5.13
CA ARG A 24 -0.04 6.55 -5.20
C ARG A 24 -0.10 5.08 -4.79
N THR A 25 -0.75 4.79 -3.67
CA THR A 25 -0.94 3.42 -3.17
C THR A 25 -1.66 2.54 -4.20
N LYS A 26 -2.74 3.05 -4.81
CA LYS A 26 -3.47 2.33 -5.87
C LYS A 26 -2.61 2.10 -7.11
N SER A 27 -1.82 3.09 -7.51
CA SER A 27 -0.92 2.99 -8.66
C SER A 27 0.17 1.94 -8.43
N MET A 28 0.76 1.88 -7.23
CA MET A 28 1.76 0.87 -6.87
C MET A 28 1.17 -0.54 -6.92
N LEU A 29 -0.01 -0.73 -6.32
CA LEU A 29 -0.71 -2.01 -6.35
C LEU A 29 -1.02 -2.46 -7.79
N ALA A 30 -1.51 -1.56 -8.63
CA ALA A 30 -1.81 -1.86 -10.03
C ALA A 30 -0.55 -2.19 -10.83
N ALA A 31 0.54 -1.45 -10.63
CA ALA A 31 1.82 -1.70 -11.30
C ALA A 31 2.41 -3.06 -10.90
N TRP A 32 2.39 -3.38 -9.61
CA TRP A 32 2.81 -4.70 -9.12
C TRP A 32 1.99 -5.82 -9.76
N ALA A 33 0.66 -5.73 -9.72
CA ALA A 33 -0.20 -6.75 -10.29
C ALA A 33 0.03 -6.93 -11.80
N ALA A 34 0.16 -5.83 -12.55
CA ALA A 34 0.49 -5.86 -13.96
C ALA A 34 1.85 -6.52 -14.25
N SER A 35 2.87 -6.22 -13.43
CA SER A 35 4.21 -6.81 -13.58
C SER A 35 4.24 -8.32 -13.33
N CYS A 36 3.35 -8.84 -12.50
CA CYS A 36 3.26 -10.26 -12.17
C CYS A 36 2.24 -11.03 -13.02
N GLY A 37 1.51 -10.37 -13.93
CA GLY A 37 0.42 -11.01 -14.69
C GLY A 37 -0.81 -11.34 -13.82
N PHE A 38 -1.04 -10.55 -12.79
CA PHE A 38 -2.16 -10.71 -11.86
C PHE A 38 -3.30 -9.75 -12.16
N ARG A 39 -4.54 -10.22 -12.00
CA ARG A 39 -5.74 -9.37 -11.96
C ARG A 39 -6.20 -9.23 -10.53
N ILE A 40 -6.25 -7.99 -10.04
CA ILE A 40 -6.72 -7.71 -8.69
C ILE A 40 -8.23 -7.93 -8.65
N LEU A 41 -8.67 -8.90 -7.85
CA LEU A 41 -10.08 -9.15 -7.57
C LEU A 41 -10.54 -8.33 -6.36
N GLU A 42 -9.67 -8.23 -5.36
CA GLU A 42 -9.95 -7.53 -4.11
C GLU A 42 -8.65 -7.00 -3.48
N ALA A 43 -8.72 -5.82 -2.90
CA ALA A 43 -7.63 -5.25 -2.11
C ALA A 43 -8.21 -4.52 -0.89
N LYS A 44 -7.93 -5.05 0.29
CA LYS A 44 -8.40 -4.52 1.57
C LYS A 44 -7.23 -3.98 2.38
N ARG A 45 -7.26 -2.69 2.70
CA ARG A 45 -6.31 -2.11 3.66
C ARG A 45 -6.61 -2.70 5.03
N SER A 46 -5.59 -3.24 5.69
CA SER A 46 -5.74 -3.79 7.04
C SER A 46 -4.88 -3.00 8.03
N TYR A 47 -5.48 -2.65 9.17
CA TYR A 47 -4.76 -2.11 10.31
C TYR A 47 -4.20 -3.22 11.23
N PHE A 48 -4.64 -4.46 11.01
CA PHE A 48 -4.22 -5.64 11.76
C PHE A 48 -3.62 -6.71 10.83
N PRO A 49 -2.38 -6.48 10.31
CA PRO A 49 -1.62 -7.52 9.65
C PRO A 49 -1.37 -8.77 10.53
N PRO A 50 -0.95 -9.89 9.93
CA PRO A 50 -0.44 -11.04 10.67
C PRO A 50 0.71 -10.63 11.58
N TRP A 51 0.83 -11.29 12.74
CA TRP A 51 1.81 -10.96 13.76
C TRP A 51 3.27 -10.94 13.23
N ARG A 52 3.59 -11.82 12.27
CA ARG A 52 4.91 -11.88 11.62
C ARG A 52 5.23 -10.62 10.82
N MET A 53 4.22 -10.05 10.17
CA MET A 53 4.36 -8.77 9.48
C MET A 53 4.38 -7.60 10.46
N TRP A 54 3.65 -7.65 11.57
CA TRP A 54 3.67 -6.58 12.58
C TRP A 54 5.08 -6.24 13.09
N LEU A 55 5.94 -7.25 13.29
CA LEU A 55 7.29 -7.04 13.79
C LEU A 55 8.23 -6.35 12.78
N THR A 56 7.93 -6.44 11.48
CA THR A 56 8.77 -5.90 10.40
C THR A 56 8.14 -4.72 9.67
N THR A 57 6.88 -4.38 9.98
CA THR A 57 6.16 -3.28 9.34
C THR A 57 6.49 -1.96 10.00
N SER A 58 7.07 -1.03 9.23
CA SER A 58 7.26 0.35 9.66
C SER A 58 5.97 1.17 9.50
N LYS A 59 5.81 2.23 10.31
CA LYS A 59 4.66 3.17 10.22
C LYS A 59 4.51 3.83 8.83
N SER A 60 5.55 3.83 8.01
CA SER A 60 5.54 4.44 6.67
C SER A 60 5.01 3.50 5.57
N GLN A 61 4.83 2.20 5.88
CA GLN A 61 4.42 1.19 4.91
C GLN A 61 2.90 0.97 4.93
N VAL A 62 2.35 0.58 3.77
CA VAL A 62 0.93 0.25 3.64
C VAL A 62 0.79 -1.26 3.56
N VAL A 63 0.09 -1.83 4.54
CA VAL A 63 -0.23 -3.26 4.51
C VAL A 63 -1.67 -3.45 4.05
N MET A 64 -1.84 -4.39 3.12
CA MET A 64 -3.13 -4.76 2.58
C MET A 64 -3.20 -6.26 2.36
N HIS A 65 -4.39 -6.82 2.54
CA HIS A 65 -4.68 -8.18 2.10
C HIS A 65 -5.28 -8.10 0.69
N VAL A 66 -4.71 -8.88 -0.22
CA VAL A 66 -5.08 -8.89 -1.63
C VAL A 66 -5.59 -10.26 -2.03
N LYS A 67 -6.56 -10.26 -2.93
CA LYS A 67 -7.02 -11.44 -3.65
C LYS A 67 -6.81 -11.17 -5.13
N VAL A 68 -6.01 -12.01 -5.77
CA VAL A 68 -5.65 -11.86 -7.17
C VAL A 68 -6.01 -13.11 -7.95
N TYR A 69 -6.33 -12.93 -9.22
CA TYR A 69 -6.37 -14.00 -10.20
C TYR A 69 -5.04 -14.03 -10.94
N ASP A 70 -4.39 -15.18 -10.92
CA ASP A 70 -3.13 -15.42 -11.60
C ASP A 70 -3.42 -15.93 -13.03
N ASP A 71 -3.09 -15.10 -14.04
CA ASP A 71 -3.33 -15.45 -15.44
C ASP A 71 -2.41 -16.59 -15.92
N ALA A 72 -1.27 -16.84 -15.26
CA ALA A 72 -0.34 -17.90 -15.64
C ALA A 72 -0.76 -19.28 -15.09
N THR A 73 -1.26 -19.32 -13.86
CA THR A 73 -1.69 -20.58 -13.21
C THR A 73 -3.19 -20.81 -13.25
N HIS A 74 -3.97 -19.82 -13.71
CA HIS A 74 -5.43 -19.80 -13.70
C HIS A 74 -6.05 -20.03 -12.31
N ARG A 75 -5.34 -19.64 -11.25
CA ARG A 75 -5.78 -19.80 -9.85
C ARG A 75 -6.04 -18.46 -9.19
N ILE A 76 -6.91 -18.50 -8.19
CA ILE A 76 -7.10 -17.38 -7.28
C ILE A 76 -6.11 -17.55 -6.13
N ARG A 77 -5.31 -16.51 -5.88
CA ARG A 77 -4.36 -16.46 -4.77
C ARG A 77 -4.75 -15.35 -3.82
N SER A 78 -4.51 -15.56 -2.54
CA SER A 78 -4.73 -14.58 -1.48
C SER A 78 -3.42 -14.39 -0.72
N GLY A 79 -3.14 -13.16 -0.32
CA GLY A 79 -1.91 -12.87 0.41
C GLY A 79 -1.86 -11.47 0.97
N TRP A 80 -0.85 -11.25 1.78
CA TRP A 80 -0.53 -9.98 2.39
C TRP A 80 0.52 -9.25 1.57
N LEU A 81 0.18 -8.02 1.19
CA LEU A 81 1.04 -7.13 0.45
C LEU A 81 1.49 -5.98 1.35
N ARG A 82 2.77 -5.68 1.30
CA ARG A 82 3.40 -4.52 1.91
C ARG A 82 3.90 -3.60 0.82
N LEU A 83 3.36 -2.40 0.77
CA LEU A 83 3.74 -1.36 -0.17
C LEU A 83 4.60 -0.30 0.51
N GLY A 84 5.67 0.07 -0.18
CA GLY A 84 6.61 1.10 0.22
C GLY A 84 7.78 0.57 1.04
N SER A 85 8.87 1.32 1.03
CA SER A 85 10.08 0.96 1.77
C SER A 85 10.03 1.42 3.22
N TYR A 86 10.85 0.82 4.07
CA TYR A 86 10.91 1.11 5.50
C TYR A 86 11.16 2.60 5.79
N TRP A 87 12.03 3.26 5.00
CA TRP A 87 12.43 4.66 5.19
C TRP A 87 11.60 5.65 4.38
N TRP A 88 11.23 5.31 3.14
CA TRP A 88 10.57 6.24 2.22
C TRP A 88 9.09 5.95 2.00
N GLY A 89 8.54 4.89 2.60
CA GLY A 89 7.14 4.52 2.43
C GLY A 89 6.76 4.42 0.96
N VAL A 90 5.59 4.94 0.60
CA VAL A 90 5.04 4.89 -0.77
C VAL A 90 5.72 5.84 -1.78
N PHE A 91 6.74 6.59 -1.37
CA PHE A 91 7.57 7.33 -2.32
C PHE A 91 8.39 6.36 -3.17
N ASP A 92 8.83 5.26 -2.58
CA ASP A 92 9.51 4.16 -3.26
C ASP A 92 8.47 3.24 -3.93
N ALA A 93 8.30 3.41 -5.25
CA ALA A 93 7.24 2.77 -6.02
C ALA A 93 7.46 1.25 -6.20
N ASP A 94 8.73 0.84 -6.20
CA ASP A 94 9.15 -0.51 -6.55
C ASP A 94 9.28 -1.40 -5.31
N ALA A 95 9.25 -0.80 -4.11
CA ALA A 95 9.25 -1.51 -2.85
C ALA A 95 7.89 -2.18 -2.60
N VAL A 96 7.72 -3.39 -3.12
CA VAL A 96 6.54 -4.23 -2.88
C VAL A 96 6.97 -5.61 -2.39
N GLU A 97 6.53 -5.95 -1.18
CA GLU A 97 6.73 -7.27 -0.58
C GLU A 97 5.39 -8.02 -0.55
N VAL A 98 5.38 -9.29 -0.95
CA VAL A 98 4.20 -10.15 -0.88
C VAL A 98 4.49 -11.37 -0.01
N GLN A 99 3.52 -11.74 0.81
CA GLN A 99 3.49 -13.00 1.55
C GLN A 99 2.16 -13.68 1.24
N TRP A 100 2.21 -14.83 0.59
CA TRP A 100 0.99 -15.56 0.24
C TRP A 100 0.45 -16.34 1.44
N ASP A 101 -0.87 -16.55 1.47
CA ASP A 101 -1.51 -17.30 2.57
C ASP A 101 -1.24 -18.81 2.49
N ASP A 102 -0.79 -19.31 1.32
CA ASP A 102 -0.50 -20.72 1.05
C ASP A 102 0.97 -21.13 1.26
N GLU A 103 1.84 -20.20 1.68
CA GLU A 103 3.27 -20.40 2.00
C GLU A 103 3.59 -20.18 3.48
#